data_AF-I1U6J1-F1
#
_entry.id   AF-I1U6J1-F1
#
_cell.length_a   1.000
_cell.length_b   1.000
_cell.length_c   1.000
_cell.angle_alpha   90.00
_cell.angle_beta   90.00
_cell.angle_gamma   90.00
#
_symmetry.space_group_name_H-M   'P 1'
#
loop_
_entity.id
_entity.type
_entity.pdbx_description
1 polymer ?
#
loop_
_entity_poly.entity_id
_entity_poly.type
_entity_poly.pdbx_seq_one_letter_code
_entity_poly.pdbx_strand_id
1 'polypeptide(L)'
;GVWVDEFESLGLDDCLDKTWPMCCVYINDHKTKYLDRAYGRVSRKELKTKLLSGCVSNQVKFHKAKVWKIEHQEFESSVVCSDGSELKASLIVDASGFTSHFIEYDKPRSHGYQIAHGILAEVDNHPFDLDKMVLMDWRDSHLGSEPYLRKDNSKIPTFLYVMPFSSNLIFLEETSLVSRPVLSYMEVKKRMVARLRHLGIKVRSVIEDEKCLIPMGGPLPIIPQSVMAIGGNSGIVHPSTGYMVART
;
A
#
# COMPACT_ATOMS: atom_id res chain seq x y z
N GLY A 1 -3.88 -4.83 -3.35
CA GLY A 1 -4.16 -5.34 -4.69
C GLY A 1 -4.51 -4.20 -5.61
N VAL A 2 -5.25 -4.47 -6.68
CA VAL A 2 -5.62 -3.52 -7.74
C VAL A 2 -6.97 -3.88 -8.34
N TRP A 3 -7.61 -2.94 -9.03
CA TRP A 3 -8.74 -3.27 -9.89
C TRP A 3 -8.23 -4.00 -11.14
N VAL A 4 -8.91 -5.08 -11.53
CA VAL A 4 -8.43 -5.96 -12.61
C VAL A 4 -8.37 -5.20 -13.95
N ASP A 5 -9.41 -4.44 -14.26
CA ASP A 5 -9.54 -3.64 -15.48
C ASP A 5 -8.44 -2.56 -15.62
N GLU A 6 -7.98 -1.99 -14.50
CA GLU A 6 -6.86 -1.04 -14.51
C GLU A 6 -5.54 -1.73 -14.91
N PHE A 7 -5.30 -2.95 -14.44
CA PHE A 7 -4.10 -3.71 -14.80
C PHE A 7 -4.16 -4.26 -16.23
N GLU A 8 -5.33 -4.71 -16.67
CA GLU A 8 -5.57 -5.10 -18.07
C GLU A 8 -5.25 -3.95 -19.03
N SER A 9 -5.68 -2.72 -18.70
CA SER A 9 -5.40 -1.54 -19.54
C SER A 9 -3.90 -1.23 -19.68
N LEU A 10 -3.09 -1.68 -18.71
CA LEU A 10 -1.63 -1.53 -18.70
C LEU A 10 -0.90 -2.76 -19.26
N GLY A 11 -1.63 -3.81 -19.64
CA GLY A 11 -1.07 -5.10 -20.08
C GLY A 11 -0.30 -5.83 -18.97
N LEU A 12 -0.75 -5.70 -17.72
CA LEU A 12 -0.14 -6.27 -16.51
C LEU A 12 -1.04 -7.32 -15.82
N ASP A 13 -2.10 -7.77 -16.48
CA ASP A 13 -3.05 -8.78 -15.98
C ASP A 13 -2.38 -10.12 -15.66
N ASP A 14 -1.34 -10.49 -16.40
CA ASP A 14 -0.49 -11.67 -16.15
C ASP A 14 0.33 -11.59 -14.85
N CYS A 15 0.32 -10.45 -14.15
CA CYS A 15 1.00 -10.25 -12.86
C CYS A 15 0.05 -10.41 -11.66
N LEU A 16 -1.19 -10.86 -11.87
CA LEU A 16 -2.17 -11.10 -10.82
C LEU A 16 -2.11 -12.56 -10.37
N ASP A 17 -1.83 -12.82 -9.10
CA ASP A 17 -1.76 -14.20 -8.55
C ASP A 17 -3.15 -14.76 -8.18
N LYS A 18 -4.10 -13.88 -7.87
CA LYS A 18 -5.48 -14.23 -7.54
C LYS A 18 -6.42 -13.08 -7.86
N THR A 19 -7.58 -13.40 -8.39
CA THR A 19 -8.67 -12.44 -8.64
C THR A 19 -9.95 -12.87 -7.94
N TRP A 20 -10.78 -11.87 -7.65
CA TRP A 20 -12.14 -12.03 -7.16
C TRP A 20 -13.06 -11.23 -8.08
N PRO A 21 -14.18 -11.80 -8.54
CA PRO A 21 -15.08 -11.12 -9.48
C PRO A 21 -15.77 -9.89 -8.86
N MET A 22 -15.85 -9.81 -7.53
CA MET A 22 -16.59 -8.76 -6.83
C MET A 22 -15.87 -8.30 -5.55
N CYS A 23 -16.10 -7.05 -5.18
CA CYS A 23 -15.69 -6.49 -3.90
C CYS A 23 -16.89 -6.23 -2.99
N CYS A 24 -16.68 -6.26 -1.68
CA CYS A 24 -17.67 -5.77 -0.71
C CYS A 24 -17.05 -4.86 0.35
N VAL A 25 -17.88 -3.97 0.88
CA VAL A 25 -17.57 -3.06 1.98
C VAL A 25 -18.62 -3.26 3.07
N TYR A 26 -18.19 -3.64 4.28
CA TYR A 26 -19.06 -3.65 5.45
C TYR A 26 -18.96 -2.28 6.12
N ILE A 27 -20.04 -1.50 6.06
CA ILE A 27 -20.10 -0.15 6.66
C ILE A 27 -20.36 -0.27 8.17
N ASN A 28 -21.21 -1.20 8.56
CA ASN A 28 -21.50 -1.60 9.93
C ASN A 28 -22.17 -2.99 9.93
N ASP A 29 -22.60 -3.48 11.09
CA ASP A 29 -23.18 -4.83 11.23
C ASP A 29 -24.49 -5.02 10.44
N HIS A 30 -25.12 -3.94 9.99
CA HIS A 30 -26.42 -3.97 9.30
C HIS A 30 -26.34 -3.56 7.83
N LYS A 31 -25.20 -3.05 7.37
CA LYS A 31 -25.09 -2.44 6.05
C LYS A 31 -23.82 -2.90 5.32
N THR A 32 -24.05 -3.68 4.28
CA THR A 32 -23.03 -4.11 3.32
C THR A 32 -23.27 -3.42 1.98
N LYS A 33 -22.19 -3.00 1.31
CA LYS A 33 -22.20 -2.53 -0.06
C LYS A 33 -21.39 -3.48 -0.92
N TYR A 34 -21.96 -3.88 -2.05
CA TYR A 34 -21.29 -4.67 -3.07
C TYR A 34 -20.84 -3.75 -4.20
N LEU A 35 -19.62 -3.97 -4.65
CA LEU A 35 -19.00 -3.27 -5.77
C LEU A 35 -18.83 -4.29 -6.87
N ASP A 36 -19.60 -4.13 -7.94
CA ASP A 36 -19.56 -4.98 -9.13
C ASP A 36 -18.34 -4.64 -9.99
N ARG A 37 -17.15 -4.84 -9.41
CA ARG A 37 -15.85 -4.60 -10.04
C ARG A 37 -14.86 -5.62 -9.51
N ALA A 38 -14.21 -6.34 -10.44
CA ALA A 38 -13.25 -7.36 -10.12
C ALA A 38 -11.98 -6.76 -9.50
N TYR A 39 -11.42 -7.48 -8.54
CA TYR A 39 -10.23 -7.06 -7.81
C TYR A 39 -9.18 -8.16 -7.83
N GLY A 40 -7.92 -7.77 -7.97
CA GLY A 40 -6.77 -8.67 -8.07
C GLY A 40 -5.77 -8.42 -6.97
N ARG A 41 -5.16 -9.50 -6.47
CA ARG A 41 -3.91 -9.41 -5.73
C ARG A 41 -2.75 -9.49 -6.73
N VAL A 42 -1.78 -8.60 -6.52
CA VAL A 42 -0.63 -8.45 -7.41
C VAL A 42 0.50 -9.34 -6.91
N SER A 43 1.02 -10.19 -7.78
CA SER A 43 2.27 -10.89 -7.57
C SER A 43 3.43 -9.90 -7.63
N ARG A 44 3.93 -9.49 -6.45
CA ARG A 44 5.08 -8.57 -6.36
C ARG A 44 6.29 -9.07 -7.14
N LYS A 45 6.48 -10.40 -7.20
CA LYS A 45 7.58 -11.05 -7.90
C LYS A 45 7.42 -10.97 -9.41
N GLU A 46 6.25 -11.30 -9.94
CA GLU A 46 5.99 -11.28 -11.38
C GLU A 46 5.98 -9.85 -11.90
N LEU A 47 5.29 -8.94 -11.22
CA LEU A 47 5.29 -7.52 -11.59
C LEU A 47 6.71 -6.96 -11.65
N LYS A 48 7.53 -7.19 -10.61
CA LYS A 48 8.92 -6.73 -10.59
C LYS A 48 9.74 -7.36 -11.72
N THR A 49 9.60 -8.66 -11.95
CA THR A 49 10.31 -9.38 -13.02
C THR A 49 9.94 -8.82 -14.40
N LYS A 50 8.65 -8.58 -14.65
CA LYS A 50 8.14 -8.04 -15.91
C LYS A 50 8.65 -6.63 -16.18
N LEU A 51 8.56 -5.75 -15.17
CA LEU A 51 9.07 -4.37 -15.28
C LEU A 51 10.58 -4.34 -15.55
N LEU A 52 11.36 -5.15 -14.81
CA LEU A 52 12.81 -5.23 -15.02
C LEU A 52 13.18 -5.81 -16.40
N SER A 53 12.44 -6.82 -16.87
CA SER A 53 12.64 -7.38 -18.21
C SER A 53 12.32 -6.36 -19.31
N GLY A 54 11.29 -5.53 -19.10
CA GLY A 54 10.98 -4.37 -19.94
C GLY A 54 12.14 -3.37 -20.00
N CYS A 55 12.75 -3.04 -18.86
CA CYS A 55 13.93 -2.19 -18.82
C CYS A 55 15.13 -2.80 -19.58
N VAL A 56 15.41 -4.09 -19.37
CA VAL A 56 16.54 -4.79 -20.04
C VAL A 56 16.34 -4.84 -21.56
N SER A 57 15.12 -5.18 -22.03
CA SER A 57 14.81 -5.19 -23.47
C SER A 57 14.92 -3.81 -24.13
N ASN A 58 14.72 -2.74 -23.36
CA ASN A 58 14.94 -1.35 -23.78
C ASN A 58 16.35 -0.82 -23.46
N GLN A 59 17.31 -1.71 -23.16
CA GLN A 59 18.73 -1.38 -22.95
C GLN A 59 19.01 -0.41 -21.79
N VAL A 60 18.11 -0.38 -20.79
CA VAL A 60 18.34 0.39 -19.56
C VAL A 60 19.55 -0.16 -18.82
N LYS A 61 20.48 0.72 -18.47
CA LYS A 61 21.65 0.36 -17.66
C LYS A 61 21.31 0.50 -16.19
N PHE A 62 21.50 -0.58 -15.44
CA PHE A 62 21.34 -0.59 -13.99
C PHE A 62 22.66 -0.30 -13.30
N HIS A 63 22.63 0.62 -12.34
CA HIS A 63 23.77 0.92 -11.49
C HIS A 63 23.35 0.79 -10.02
N LYS A 64 24.05 -0.06 -9.27
CA LYS A 64 23.70 -0.41 -7.88
C LYS A 64 24.49 0.46 -6.91
N ALA A 65 24.02 1.68 -6.69
CA ALA A 65 24.53 2.58 -5.65
C ALA A 65 23.40 3.43 -5.07
N LYS A 66 23.59 3.97 -3.87
CA LYS A 66 22.66 4.95 -3.29
C LYS A 66 23.04 6.33 -3.79
N VAL A 67 22.09 7.07 -4.36
CA VAL A 67 22.29 8.49 -4.68
C VAL A 67 22.23 9.28 -3.37
N TRP A 68 23.24 10.10 -3.09
CA TRP A 68 23.28 10.98 -1.92
C TRP A 68 23.06 12.43 -2.27
N LYS A 69 23.43 12.84 -3.48
CA LYS A 69 23.35 14.23 -3.92
C LYS A 69 22.95 14.30 -5.38
N ILE A 70 22.18 15.33 -5.69
CA ILE A 70 21.89 15.76 -7.05
C ILE A 70 22.44 17.18 -7.19
N GLU A 71 23.19 17.42 -8.26
CA GLU A 71 23.74 18.73 -8.59
C GLU A 71 23.17 19.19 -9.92
N HIS A 72 22.77 20.46 -9.97
CA HIS A 72 22.26 21.11 -11.18
C HIS A 72 23.17 22.28 -11.52
N GLN A 73 23.67 22.28 -12.76
CA GLN A 73 24.42 23.37 -13.38
C GLN A 73 23.61 23.92 -14.56
N GLU A 74 24.07 25.01 -15.16
CA GLU A 74 23.33 25.73 -16.22
C GLU A 74 22.98 24.83 -17.43
N PHE A 75 23.82 23.85 -17.76
CA PHE A 75 23.65 22.98 -18.93
C PHE A 75 23.68 21.47 -18.63
N GLU A 76 23.86 21.09 -17.37
CA GLU A 76 24.07 19.69 -16.99
C GLU A 76 23.54 19.42 -15.58
N SER A 77 22.99 18.23 -15.36
CA SER A 77 22.72 17.72 -14.01
C SER A 77 23.56 16.48 -13.76
N SER A 78 23.94 16.24 -12.51
CA SER A 78 24.63 15.01 -12.13
C SER A 78 24.06 14.42 -10.85
N VAL A 79 24.16 13.10 -10.73
CA VAL A 79 23.88 12.36 -9.51
C VAL A 79 25.18 11.83 -8.93
N VAL A 80 25.41 12.09 -7.64
CA VAL A 80 26.57 11.60 -6.91
C VAL A 80 26.14 10.40 -6.08
N CYS A 81 26.80 9.28 -6.33
CA CYS A 81 26.48 7.97 -5.79
C CYS A 81 27.40 7.58 -4.63
N SER A 82 26.93 6.59 -3.86
CA SER A 82 27.59 6.14 -2.64
C SER A 82 28.95 5.48 -2.83
N ASP A 83 29.21 5.01 -4.03
CA ASP A 83 30.46 4.37 -4.44
C ASP A 83 31.47 5.37 -5.03
N GLY A 84 31.16 6.67 -4.98
CA GLY A 84 31.98 7.75 -5.54
C GLY A 84 31.76 7.98 -7.03
N SER A 85 30.87 7.23 -7.68
CA SER A 85 30.53 7.49 -9.08
C SER A 85 29.69 8.77 -9.21
N GLU A 86 29.91 9.47 -10.32
CA GLU A 86 29.12 10.62 -10.73
C GLU A 86 28.52 10.32 -12.11
N LEU A 87 27.20 10.41 -12.23
CA LEU A 87 26.49 10.16 -13.48
C LEU A 87 25.81 11.43 -13.96
N LYS A 88 26.18 11.88 -15.15
CA LYS A 88 25.62 13.07 -15.81
C LYS A 88 24.31 12.73 -16.52
N ALA A 89 23.34 13.64 -16.47
CA ALA A 89 22.02 13.47 -17.05
C ALA A 89 21.39 14.82 -17.45
N SER A 90 20.52 14.79 -18.47
CA SER A 90 19.69 15.94 -18.86
C SER A 90 18.35 15.99 -18.10
N LEU A 91 17.89 14.86 -17.58
CA LEU A 91 16.67 14.74 -16.77
C LEU A 91 16.94 13.75 -15.64
N ILE A 92 16.54 14.13 -14.42
CA ILE A 92 16.61 13.26 -13.26
C ILE A 92 15.17 13.04 -12.75
N VAL A 93 14.79 11.76 -12.70
CA VAL A 93 13.49 11.32 -12.19
C VAL A 93 13.70 10.62 -10.85
N ASP A 94 13.16 11.18 -9.78
CA ASP A 94 13.19 10.57 -8.45
C ASP A 94 12.03 9.58 -8.27
N ALA A 95 12.35 8.30 -8.34
CA ALA A 95 11.44 7.18 -8.07
C ALA A 95 11.70 6.50 -6.70
N SER A 96 12.41 7.16 -5.77
CA SER A 96 12.86 6.54 -4.51
C SER A 96 11.79 6.46 -3.41
N GLY A 97 10.59 6.98 -3.65
CA GLY A 97 9.47 6.93 -2.71
C GLY A 97 9.63 7.86 -1.51
N PHE A 98 8.73 7.75 -0.52
CA PHE A 98 8.52 8.77 0.53
C PHE A 98 9.74 9.21 1.35
N THR A 99 10.83 8.44 1.34
CA THR A 99 12.06 8.71 2.09
C THR A 99 13.04 9.63 1.37
N SER A 100 12.75 10.04 0.13
CA SER A 100 13.60 10.96 -0.60
C SER A 100 13.59 12.37 -0.01
N HIS A 101 14.72 13.05 -0.16
CA HIS A 101 14.88 14.45 0.18
C HIS A 101 15.19 15.31 -1.06
N PHE A 102 15.11 14.72 -2.26
CA PHE A 102 15.45 15.40 -3.51
C PHE A 102 14.34 16.31 -4.05
N ILE A 103 13.13 16.17 -3.51
CA ILE A 103 11.96 16.92 -3.96
C ILE A 103 11.70 18.06 -3.00
N GLU A 104 11.59 19.26 -3.56
CA GLU A 104 11.33 20.48 -2.80
C GLU A 104 9.82 20.74 -2.64
N TYR A 105 9.45 21.29 -1.48
CA TYR A 105 8.07 21.60 -1.10
C TYR A 105 7.99 23.02 -0.51
N ASP A 106 6.91 23.74 -0.80
CA ASP A 106 6.69 25.12 -0.32
C ASP A 106 6.40 25.21 1.18
N LYS A 107 5.99 24.08 1.78
CA LYS A 107 5.54 23.98 3.17
C LYS A 107 6.12 22.74 3.84
N PRO A 108 6.28 22.77 5.18
CA PRO A 108 6.60 21.58 5.94
C PRO A 108 5.59 20.46 5.66
N ARG A 109 6.09 19.25 5.47
CA ARG A 109 5.26 18.09 5.15
C ARG A 109 4.51 17.59 6.38
N SER A 110 3.36 18.18 6.69
CA SER A 110 2.44 17.73 7.74
C SER A 110 1.52 16.63 7.21
N HIS A 111 2.04 15.40 7.14
CA HIS A 111 1.28 14.24 6.67
C HIS A 111 0.40 13.64 7.76
N GLY A 112 -0.66 12.96 7.32
CA GLY A 112 -1.29 11.90 8.10
C GLY A 112 -0.58 10.59 7.80
N TYR A 113 -0.88 9.58 8.58
CA TYR A 113 -0.31 8.25 8.33
C TYR A 113 -1.42 7.23 8.28
N GLN A 114 -1.41 6.44 7.20
CA GLN A 114 -2.07 5.15 7.14
C GLN A 114 -1.08 4.12 7.69
N ILE A 115 -1.53 3.28 8.62
CA ILE A 115 -0.73 2.19 9.17
C ILE A 115 -1.53 0.90 9.12
N ALA A 116 -0.89 -0.18 8.68
CA ALA A 116 -1.52 -1.47 8.53
C ALA A 116 -0.65 -2.60 9.06
N HIS A 117 -1.31 -3.65 9.54
CA HIS A 117 -0.72 -4.94 9.82
C HIS A 117 -1.43 -6.01 9.01
N GLY A 118 -0.71 -6.59 8.05
CA GLY A 118 -1.19 -7.65 7.17
C GLY A 118 -0.55 -9.01 7.49
N ILE A 119 -1.30 -10.09 7.31
CA ILE A 119 -0.79 -11.46 7.30
C ILE A 119 -1.45 -12.27 6.18
N LEU A 120 -0.68 -13.11 5.50
CA LEU A 120 -1.20 -14.27 4.77
C LEU A 120 -1.06 -15.47 5.70
N ALA A 121 -2.18 -16.13 6.03
CA ALA A 121 -2.20 -17.16 7.05
C ALA A 121 -3.00 -18.38 6.63
N GLU A 122 -2.51 -19.55 7.05
CA GLU A 122 -3.34 -20.75 7.10
C GLU A 122 -4.16 -20.73 8.39
N VAL A 123 -5.44 -20.99 8.27
CA VAL A 123 -6.42 -20.94 9.36
C VAL A 123 -7.23 -22.23 9.41
N ASP A 124 -7.87 -22.53 10.55
CA ASP A 124 -8.82 -23.64 10.64
C ASP A 124 -9.96 -23.47 9.63
N ASN A 125 -10.58 -22.30 9.65
CA ASN A 125 -11.60 -21.82 8.73
C ASN A 125 -11.77 -20.29 8.87
N HIS A 126 -12.51 -19.67 7.95
CA HIS A 126 -12.92 -18.27 8.05
C HIS A 126 -14.34 -18.06 7.53
N PRO A 127 -15.04 -16.98 7.94
CA PRO A 127 -16.44 -16.74 7.56
C PRO A 127 -16.62 -15.99 6.21
N PHE A 128 -15.53 -15.60 5.55
CA PHE A 128 -15.60 -14.80 4.31
C PHE A 128 -15.86 -15.65 3.06
N ASP A 129 -16.62 -15.11 2.11
CA ASP A 129 -16.93 -15.75 0.84
C ASP A 129 -15.68 -15.81 -0.07
N LEU A 130 -15.48 -16.93 -0.78
CA LEU A 130 -14.32 -17.11 -1.67
C LEU A 130 -14.42 -16.38 -3.02
N ASP A 131 -15.61 -15.93 -3.40
CA ASP A 131 -15.89 -15.22 -4.64
C ASP A 131 -15.84 -13.69 -4.48
N LYS A 132 -15.52 -13.19 -3.27
CA LYS A 132 -15.49 -11.76 -2.98
C LYS A 132 -14.23 -11.35 -2.23
N MET A 133 -13.75 -10.16 -2.56
CA MET A 133 -12.72 -9.47 -1.82
C MET A 133 -13.37 -8.46 -0.86
N VAL A 134 -12.99 -8.45 0.42
CA VAL A 134 -13.52 -7.48 1.40
C VAL A 134 -12.62 -6.25 1.42
N LEU A 135 -13.04 -5.19 0.72
CA LEU A 135 -12.24 -3.99 0.54
C LEU A 135 -12.09 -3.20 1.84
N MET A 136 -13.18 -3.05 2.60
CA MET A 136 -13.13 -2.41 3.92
C MET A 136 -14.23 -3.00 4.81
N ASP A 137 -13.84 -3.57 5.95
CA ASP A 137 -14.75 -3.99 7.00
C ASP A 137 -14.64 -3.07 8.23
N TRP A 138 -15.59 -2.15 8.33
CA TRP A 138 -15.69 -1.16 9.40
C TRP A 138 -16.51 -1.65 10.60
N ARG A 139 -17.00 -2.90 10.60
CA ARG A 139 -17.75 -3.45 11.73
C ARG A 139 -16.90 -3.44 12.99
N ASP A 140 -17.49 -3.02 14.10
CA ASP A 140 -16.84 -2.86 15.40
C ASP A 140 -17.46 -3.73 16.50
N SER A 141 -18.41 -4.61 16.14
CA SER A 141 -19.01 -5.62 17.03
C SER A 141 -17.98 -6.51 17.74
N HIS A 142 -16.82 -6.73 17.15
CA HIS A 142 -15.68 -7.42 17.77
C HIS A 142 -15.15 -6.74 19.03
N LEU A 143 -15.42 -5.45 19.22
CA LEU A 143 -15.08 -4.71 20.45
C LEU A 143 -16.07 -4.99 21.59
N GLY A 144 -17.15 -5.73 21.31
CA GLY A 144 -18.11 -6.24 22.28
C GLY A 144 -17.42 -6.95 23.44
N SER A 145 -16.52 -7.88 23.13
CA SER A 145 -15.74 -8.67 24.08
C SER A 145 -14.49 -7.97 24.62
N GLU A 146 -14.14 -6.79 24.11
CA GLU A 146 -12.90 -6.07 24.45
C GLU A 146 -13.19 -4.59 24.81
N PRO A 147 -13.89 -4.30 25.94
CA PRO A 147 -14.36 -2.95 26.25
C PRO A 147 -13.26 -1.89 26.34
N TYR A 148 -12.03 -2.29 26.71
CA TYR A 148 -10.88 -1.40 26.82
C TYR A 148 -10.42 -0.83 25.47
N LEU A 149 -10.70 -1.51 24.34
CA LEU A 149 -10.37 -1.03 22.99
C LEU A 149 -11.39 -0.01 22.46
N ARG A 150 -12.62 0.02 22.98
CA ARG A 150 -13.73 0.82 22.44
C ARG A 150 -13.43 2.33 22.44
N LYS A 151 -12.86 2.83 23.53
CA LYS A 151 -12.58 4.28 23.70
C LYS A 151 -11.59 4.80 22.67
N ASP A 152 -10.58 4.01 22.33
CA ASP A 152 -9.57 4.41 21.36
C ASP A 152 -10.02 4.13 19.92
N ASN A 153 -10.81 3.07 19.71
CA ASN A 153 -11.43 2.82 18.40
C ASN A 153 -12.43 3.91 18.00
N SER A 154 -13.22 4.45 18.94
CA SER A 154 -14.17 5.53 18.64
C SER A 154 -13.48 6.84 18.22
N LYS A 155 -12.20 7.02 18.56
CA LYS A 155 -11.41 8.19 18.16
C LYS A 155 -10.69 7.99 16.85
N ILE A 156 -10.06 6.82 16.69
CA ILE A 156 -9.27 6.45 15.52
C ILE A 156 -9.67 5.02 15.16
N PRO A 157 -10.72 4.82 14.35
CA PRO A 157 -11.18 3.48 14.01
C PRO A 157 -10.21 2.78 13.05
N THR A 158 -10.21 1.46 13.09
CA THR A 158 -9.54 0.61 12.10
C THR A 158 -10.56 -0.21 11.32
N PHE A 159 -10.20 -0.60 10.12
CA PHE A 159 -10.98 -1.52 9.29
C PHE A 159 -10.14 -2.74 8.92
N LEU A 160 -10.81 -3.84 8.60
CA LEU A 160 -10.17 -5.06 8.11
C LEU A 160 -10.31 -5.17 6.58
N TYR A 161 -9.22 -5.52 5.92
CA TYR A 161 -9.13 -5.85 4.51
C TYR A 161 -8.93 -7.36 4.37
N VAL A 162 -9.67 -8.02 3.47
CA VAL A 162 -9.68 -9.49 3.38
C VAL A 162 -9.62 -10.01 1.96
N MET A 163 -8.69 -10.93 1.72
CA MET A 163 -8.48 -11.63 0.46
C MET A 163 -8.50 -13.14 0.71
N PRO A 164 -9.65 -13.81 0.59
CA PRO A 164 -9.76 -15.25 0.82
C PRO A 164 -9.30 -16.05 -0.41
N PHE A 165 -8.35 -16.96 -0.23
CA PHE A 165 -7.81 -17.79 -1.32
C PHE A 165 -8.50 -19.15 -1.38
N SER A 166 -8.72 -19.75 -0.21
CA SER A 166 -9.46 -21.01 0.00
C SER A 166 -10.11 -20.96 1.38
N SER A 167 -10.89 -21.98 1.76
CA SER A 167 -11.54 -22.06 3.08
C SER A 167 -10.57 -21.98 4.28
N ASN A 168 -9.28 -22.26 4.05
CA ASN A 168 -8.24 -22.33 5.07
C ASN A 168 -7.01 -21.45 4.76
N LEU A 169 -7.01 -20.66 3.68
CA LEU A 169 -5.91 -19.76 3.32
C LEU A 169 -6.47 -18.37 3.03
N ILE A 170 -6.03 -17.38 3.80
CA ILE A 170 -6.60 -16.04 3.76
C ILE A 170 -5.55 -14.98 4.05
N PHE A 171 -5.61 -13.87 3.30
CA PHE A 171 -4.90 -12.66 3.66
C PHE A 171 -5.83 -11.70 4.40
N LEU A 172 -5.34 -11.17 5.52
CA LEU A 172 -6.05 -10.33 6.46
C LEU A 172 -5.17 -9.13 6.78
N GLU A 173 -5.70 -7.92 6.69
CA GLU A 173 -4.95 -6.71 7.03
C GLU A 173 -5.82 -5.73 7.84
N GLU A 174 -5.42 -5.45 9.09
CA GLU A 174 -6.06 -4.43 9.90
C GLU A 174 -5.38 -3.08 9.66
N THR A 175 -6.16 -2.06 9.33
CA THR A 175 -5.65 -0.78 8.83
C THR A 175 -6.32 0.40 9.52
N SER A 176 -5.51 1.37 9.96
CA SER A 176 -5.97 2.71 10.32
C SER A 176 -5.87 3.60 9.09
N LEU A 177 -7.00 4.12 8.61
CA LEU A 177 -7.12 4.84 7.33
C LEU A 177 -6.16 6.04 7.24
N VAL A 178 -6.38 7.07 8.07
CA VAL A 178 -5.47 8.21 8.21
C VAL A 178 -5.56 8.72 9.63
N SER A 179 -4.42 8.86 10.30
CA SER A 179 -4.35 9.42 11.65
C SER A 179 -3.21 10.43 11.82
N ARG A 180 -3.44 11.42 12.69
CA ARG A 180 -2.48 12.43 13.14
C ARG A 180 -2.69 12.67 14.65
N PRO A 181 -1.77 12.23 15.52
CA PRO A 181 -0.56 11.45 15.27
C PRO A 181 -0.87 10.03 14.76
N VAL A 182 0.15 9.33 14.24
CA VAL A 182 0.02 7.94 13.77
C VAL A 182 -0.40 7.00 14.89
N LEU A 183 -1.35 6.10 14.60
CA LEU A 183 -1.71 5.02 15.51
C LEU A 183 -0.51 4.08 15.73
N SER A 184 -0.27 3.63 16.97
CA SER A 184 0.85 2.72 17.22
C SER A 184 0.65 1.38 16.50
N TYR A 185 1.73 0.81 15.97
CA TYR A 185 1.68 -0.50 15.30
C TYR A 185 1.14 -1.60 16.24
N MET A 186 1.51 -1.55 17.52
CA MET A 186 1.05 -2.52 18.52
C MET A 186 -0.47 -2.45 18.73
N GLU A 187 -1.05 -1.25 18.66
CA GLU A 187 -2.50 -1.05 18.77
C GLU A 187 -3.24 -1.69 17.59
N VAL A 188 -2.74 -1.50 16.36
CA VAL A 188 -3.28 -2.17 15.16
C VAL A 188 -3.25 -3.70 15.32
N LYS A 189 -2.12 -4.27 15.79
CA LYS A 189 -2.01 -5.71 16.04
C LYS A 189 -3.01 -6.21 17.08
N LYS A 190 -3.18 -5.47 18.19
CA LYS A 190 -4.13 -5.83 19.26
C LYS A 190 -5.57 -5.88 18.74
N ARG A 191 -5.96 -4.90 17.92
CA ARG A 191 -7.29 -4.83 17.31
C ARG A 191 -7.51 -5.96 16.32
N MET A 192 -6.52 -6.27 15.48
CA MET A 192 -6.57 -7.44 14.61
C MET A 192 -6.81 -8.73 15.41
N VAL A 193 -6.04 -8.96 16.49
CA VAL A 193 -6.21 -10.14 17.35
C VAL A 193 -7.62 -10.22 17.96
N ALA A 194 -8.15 -9.10 18.46
CA ALA A 194 -9.52 -9.03 18.97
C ALA A 194 -10.54 -9.40 17.90
N ARG A 195 -10.37 -8.87 16.68
CA ARG A 195 -11.25 -9.16 15.54
C ARG A 195 -11.19 -10.63 15.12
N LEU A 196 -9.99 -11.21 14.99
CA LEU A 196 -9.84 -12.62 14.62
C LEU A 196 -10.48 -13.55 15.65
N ARG A 197 -10.31 -13.26 16.95
CA ARG A 197 -10.97 -13.99 18.03
C ARG A 197 -12.49 -13.92 17.91
N HIS A 198 -13.04 -12.74 17.69
CA HIS A 198 -14.48 -12.54 17.53
C HIS A 198 -15.04 -13.29 16.31
N LEU A 199 -14.30 -13.31 15.20
CA LEU A 199 -14.67 -14.04 13.98
C LEU A 199 -14.43 -15.55 14.08
N GLY A 200 -13.89 -16.05 15.19
CA GLY A 200 -13.53 -17.46 15.37
C GLY A 200 -12.36 -17.94 14.50
N ILE A 201 -11.59 -17.02 13.91
CA ILE A 201 -10.47 -17.34 13.03
C ILE A 201 -9.28 -17.77 13.87
N LYS A 202 -8.91 -19.04 13.77
CA LYS A 202 -7.75 -19.63 14.44
C LYS A 202 -6.61 -19.78 13.44
N VAL A 203 -5.55 -18.98 13.63
CA VAL A 203 -4.34 -19.02 12.82
C VAL A 203 -3.49 -20.24 13.18
N ARG A 204 -3.19 -21.08 12.19
CA ARG A 204 -2.30 -22.24 12.31
C ARG A 204 -0.85 -21.84 12.02
N SER A 205 -0.66 -21.12 10.92
CA SER A 205 0.65 -20.68 10.45
C SER A 205 0.51 -19.32 9.75
N VAL A 206 1.55 -18.51 9.83
CA VAL A 206 1.67 -17.26 9.07
C VAL A 206 2.70 -17.50 7.97
N ILE A 207 2.26 -17.39 6.72
CA ILE A 207 3.09 -17.59 5.53
C ILE A 207 3.85 -16.30 5.19
N GLU A 208 3.15 -15.16 5.30
CA GLU A 208 3.70 -13.83 5.05
C GLU A 208 3.18 -12.86 6.10
N ASP A 209 4.02 -11.92 6.54
CA ASP A 209 3.59 -10.76 7.32
C ASP A 209 3.99 -9.45 6.62
N GLU A 210 3.16 -8.43 6.81
CA GLU A 210 3.37 -7.10 6.26
C GLU A 210 3.13 -6.03 7.32
N LYS A 211 4.05 -5.05 7.35
CA LYS A 211 3.89 -3.80 8.06
C LYS A 211 3.94 -2.68 7.05
N CYS A 212 2.84 -1.94 6.93
CA CYS A 212 2.74 -0.83 6.02
C CYS A 212 2.60 0.48 6.78
N LEU A 213 3.36 1.51 6.38
CA LEU A 213 3.24 2.87 6.87
C LEU A 213 3.30 3.82 5.67
N ILE A 214 2.17 4.43 5.34
CA ILE A 214 2.04 5.29 4.16
C ILE A 214 1.79 6.73 4.65
N PRO A 215 2.65 7.69 4.29
CA PRO A 215 2.33 9.10 4.44
C PRO A 215 1.17 9.50 3.54
N MET A 216 0.15 10.12 4.13
CA MET A 216 -1.12 10.46 3.49
C MET A 216 -1.33 11.98 3.47
N GLY A 217 -1.65 12.51 2.29
CA GLY A 217 -1.79 13.94 2.03
C GLY A 217 -0.44 14.65 1.98
N GLY A 218 -0.41 15.91 2.41
CA GLY A 218 0.79 16.77 2.37
C GLY A 218 0.73 17.84 1.28
N PRO A 219 1.68 18.79 1.27
CA PRO A 219 1.79 19.77 0.19
C PRO A 219 2.20 19.09 -1.12
N LEU A 220 1.84 19.72 -2.24
CA LEU A 220 2.36 19.33 -3.54
C LEU A 220 3.83 19.78 -3.67
N PRO A 221 4.65 19.07 -4.46
CA PRO A 221 5.99 19.53 -4.82
C PRO A 221 5.95 20.92 -5.46
N ILE A 222 7.02 21.71 -5.29
CA ILE A 222 7.20 22.98 -6.00
C ILE A 222 7.30 22.70 -7.51
N ILE A 223 6.58 23.47 -8.32
CA ILE A 223 6.67 23.40 -9.78
C ILE A 223 6.84 24.83 -10.32
N PRO A 224 7.87 25.11 -11.15
CA PRO A 224 8.88 24.19 -11.67
C PRO A 224 10.00 23.86 -10.65
N GLN A 225 10.62 22.69 -10.80
CA GLN A 225 11.89 22.32 -10.13
C GLN A 225 12.70 21.39 -11.05
N SER A 226 14.01 21.26 -10.82
CA SER A 226 14.92 20.52 -11.71
C SER A 226 14.82 18.99 -11.61
N VAL A 227 14.25 18.46 -10.52
CA VAL A 227 14.04 17.02 -10.31
C VAL A 227 12.57 16.67 -10.49
N MET A 228 12.27 15.70 -11.36
CA MET A 228 10.90 15.22 -11.53
C MET A 228 10.61 14.09 -10.55
N ALA A 229 9.60 14.24 -9.70
CA ALA A 229 9.16 13.18 -8.81
C ALA A 229 8.22 12.19 -9.54
N ILE A 230 8.42 10.89 -9.34
CA ILE A 230 7.43 9.85 -9.68
C ILE A 230 7.21 8.94 -8.47
N GLY A 231 6.04 8.31 -8.40
CA GLY A 231 5.73 7.45 -7.27
C GLY A 231 5.52 8.26 -5.98
N GLY A 232 5.91 7.73 -4.82
CA GLY A 232 5.53 8.24 -3.49
C GLY A 232 5.79 9.74 -3.21
N ASN A 233 6.72 10.38 -3.92
CA ASN A 233 7.01 11.82 -3.75
C ASN A 233 6.33 12.75 -4.75
N SER A 234 5.61 12.21 -5.74
CA SER A 234 4.98 13.02 -6.79
C SER A 234 3.72 13.76 -6.34
N GLY A 235 3.21 13.47 -5.14
CA GLY A 235 1.94 14.05 -4.66
C GLY A 235 0.68 13.45 -5.30
N ILE A 236 0.80 12.39 -6.12
CA ILE A 236 -0.34 11.78 -6.84
C ILE A 236 -0.95 10.55 -6.13
N VAL A 237 -0.42 10.19 -4.95
CA VAL A 237 -0.96 9.10 -4.11
C VAL A 237 -2.45 9.35 -3.87
N HIS A 238 -3.29 8.34 -4.06
CA HIS A 238 -4.73 8.50 -3.84
C HIS A 238 -5.00 8.88 -2.37
N PRO A 239 -5.59 10.06 -2.10
CA PRO A 239 -5.63 10.61 -0.74
C PRO A 239 -6.50 9.83 0.24
N SER A 240 -7.42 8.98 -0.26
CA SER A 240 -8.28 8.14 0.58
C SER A 240 -7.92 6.66 0.64
N THR A 241 -7.02 6.14 -0.21
CA THR A 241 -6.70 4.70 -0.24
C THR A 241 -5.20 4.42 -0.12
N GLY A 242 -4.35 5.41 -0.42
CA GLY A 242 -2.91 5.23 -0.54
C GLY A 242 -2.49 4.55 -1.85
N TYR A 243 -3.43 4.28 -2.77
CA TYR A 243 -3.16 3.54 -3.99
C TYR A 243 -2.43 4.39 -5.02
N MET A 244 -1.47 3.77 -5.70
CA MET A 244 -0.62 4.41 -6.69
C MET A 244 -0.14 3.47 -7.80
N VAL A 245 -0.11 2.16 -7.58
CA VAL A 245 0.55 1.21 -8.51
C VAL A 245 0.01 1.30 -9.95
N ALA A 246 -1.30 1.53 -10.12
CA ALA A 246 -1.92 1.69 -11.44
C ALA A 246 -2.15 3.16 -11.85
N ARG A 247 -1.65 4.14 -11.07
CA ARG A 247 -1.79 5.56 -11.40
C ARG A 247 -0.61 5.99 -12.27
N THR A 248 -0.88 6.13 -13.56
CA THR A 248 0.02 6.69 -14.58
C THR A 248 -0.35 8.11 -14.93
#